data_AF-A0A250ICC5-F1
#
_entry.id   AF-A0A250ICC5-F1
#
_cell.length_a   1.000
_cell.length_b   1.000
_cell.length_c   1.000
_cell.angle_alpha   90.00
_cell.angle_beta   90.00
_cell.angle_gamma   90.00
#
_symmetry.space_group_name_H-M   'P 1'
#
loop_
_entity.id
_entity.type
_entity.pdbx_description
1 polymer ?
#
loop_
_entity_poly.entity_id
_entity_poly.type
_entity_poly.pdbx_seq_one_letter_code
_entity_poly.pdbx_strand_id
1 'polypeptide(L)'
;MNRLSRHLLIVLCTLVGAGASAARAAATTPQGRLRAEAEERSRAEVSDLLRTLCPEQCVLVSVEARVEEEALAGAPPGFETLSGGASLPTLRSVSARVLVDSQLPGPFRTRLKDLVAQRLKTVGPQPTVEVETVAFPPRNAPHLEAAPREPKPQQPTATPPSSTPEPEAKPPVPLRERAEERLLEAAPLLAVAALLALTVLVLGVLLVVATRRAASPPPGLEYGPEPLPALDPMPVAPVPPAEYPAVRARRLERTLREERSVRNTVVREALARGESRQVALWTREMGEFLLEDLRGDPALAASLSSLAAELGRVPSADAGTRATALYDLEGRAIASRLAQAEGSVELAFAFLEGVRPERFAAACQGLSSGSREVALRFAPSSMRSVALQSLSSAQRRELALGLARQPEVSTRYAQAVADELRTLLSETTGGASQLERILGEVLDTLSMADQDRLIERLRQEGSERLASSLLTESSLVGAPVEVLGAALLRLPSAQLVTYLNGAEGSLREQLLAACPTSLQRELREELGMRGSGRPEEFTGARRELLTCVKDEMLRRGLSLNQNGARAGRAN
;
A
#
# COMPACT_ATOMS: atom_id res chain seq x y z
N MET A 1 -45.15 9.27 -24.25
CA MET A 1 -44.63 10.44 -23.50
C MET A 1 -43.10 10.43 -23.43
N ASN A 2 -42.37 10.14 -24.52
CA ASN A 2 -40.97 9.67 -24.41
C ASN A 2 -39.90 10.71 -24.81
N ARG A 3 -40.27 11.94 -25.17
CA ARG A 3 -39.31 13.01 -25.52
C ARG A 3 -38.84 13.85 -24.33
N LEU A 4 -39.65 13.99 -23.28
CA LEU A 4 -39.29 14.69 -22.03
C LEU A 4 -38.16 13.98 -21.25
N SER A 5 -38.14 12.65 -21.26
CA SER A 5 -37.13 11.85 -20.54
C SER A 5 -35.68 12.11 -20.99
N ARG A 6 -35.44 12.32 -22.29
CA ARG A 6 -34.08 12.52 -22.82
C ARG A 6 -33.48 13.89 -22.49
N HIS A 7 -34.27 14.95 -22.54
CA HIS A 7 -33.79 16.28 -22.16
C HIS A 7 -33.56 16.40 -20.65
N LEU A 8 -34.40 15.75 -19.84
CA LEU A 8 -34.23 15.72 -18.38
C LEU A 8 -32.93 14.98 -17.97
N LEU A 9 -32.57 13.89 -18.66
CA LEU A 9 -31.33 13.15 -18.42
C LEU A 9 -30.07 13.99 -18.75
N ILE A 10 -30.09 14.76 -19.85
CA ILE A 10 -28.95 15.61 -20.26
C ILE A 10 -28.75 16.76 -19.28
N VAL A 11 -29.84 17.40 -18.83
CA VAL A 11 -29.79 18.46 -17.81
C VAL A 11 -29.24 17.90 -16.48
N LEU A 12 -29.63 16.67 -16.10
CA LEU A 12 -29.11 16.00 -14.91
C LEU A 12 -27.58 15.78 -15.00
N CYS A 13 -27.07 15.32 -16.15
CA CYS A 13 -25.63 15.13 -16.35
C CYS A 13 -24.84 16.45 -16.27
N THR A 14 -25.37 17.55 -16.80
CA THR A 14 -24.69 18.86 -16.70
C THR A 14 -24.68 19.43 -15.28
N LEU A 15 -25.71 19.17 -14.47
CA LEU A 15 -25.76 19.61 -13.06
C LEU A 15 -24.80 18.80 -12.16
N VAL A 16 -24.63 17.50 -12.42
CA VAL A 16 -23.68 16.65 -11.67
C VAL A 16 -22.22 17.08 -11.92
N GLY A 17 -21.88 17.46 -13.15
CA GLY A 17 -20.54 17.97 -13.49
C GLY A 17 -20.17 19.26 -12.76
N ALA A 18 -21.12 20.20 -12.64
CA ALA A 18 -20.90 21.46 -11.92
C ALA A 18 -20.77 21.25 -10.40
N GLY A 19 -21.57 20.34 -9.82
CA GLY A 19 -21.55 20.04 -8.38
C GLY A 19 -20.21 19.45 -7.91
N ALA A 20 -19.63 18.53 -8.70
CA ALA A 20 -18.34 17.91 -8.37
C ALA A 20 -17.19 18.93 -8.33
N SER A 21 -17.19 19.93 -9.22
CA SER A 21 -16.18 21.00 -9.26
C SER A 21 -16.29 21.93 -8.04
N ALA A 22 -17.50 22.30 -7.64
CA ALA A 22 -17.73 23.15 -6.46
C ALA A 22 -17.34 22.45 -5.15
N ALA A 23 -17.66 21.16 -5.01
CA ALA A 23 -17.28 20.36 -3.83
C ALA A 23 -15.74 20.23 -3.69
N ARG A 24 -15.03 20.05 -4.82
CA ARG A 24 -13.56 19.95 -4.83
C ARG A 24 -12.87 21.29 -4.54
N ALA A 25 -13.45 22.40 -4.98
CA ALA A 25 -12.98 23.74 -4.62
C ALA A 25 -13.20 24.05 -3.13
N ALA A 26 -14.37 23.69 -2.58
CA ALA A 26 -14.68 23.89 -1.17
C ALA A 26 -13.65 23.18 -0.25
N ALA A 27 -13.26 21.95 -0.57
CA ALA A 27 -12.29 21.17 0.21
C ALA A 27 -10.88 21.78 0.31
N THR A 28 -10.54 22.78 -0.51
CA THR A 28 -9.22 23.46 -0.44
C THR A 28 -9.15 24.60 0.57
N THR A 29 -10.28 25.10 1.07
CA THR A 29 -10.32 26.18 2.09
C THR A 29 -10.19 25.61 3.51
N PRO A 30 -9.69 26.38 4.50
CA PRO A 30 -9.62 25.92 5.89
C PRO A 30 -11.00 25.58 6.47
N GLN A 31 -12.05 26.33 6.10
CA GLN A 31 -13.44 25.99 6.42
C GLN A 31 -13.85 24.62 5.86
N GLY A 32 -13.55 24.36 4.58
CA GLY A 32 -13.95 23.13 3.90
C GLY A 32 -13.21 21.89 4.42
N ARG A 33 -11.96 22.03 4.84
CA ARG A 33 -11.22 20.97 5.54
C ARG A 33 -11.85 20.64 6.89
N LEU A 34 -12.08 21.66 7.73
CA LEU A 34 -12.71 21.48 9.04
C LEU A 34 -14.12 20.91 8.93
N ARG A 35 -14.88 21.31 7.90
CA ARG A 35 -16.18 20.72 7.55
C ARG A 35 -16.06 19.24 7.15
N ALA A 36 -15.13 18.90 6.25
CA ALA A 36 -14.94 17.53 5.78
C ALA A 36 -14.50 16.59 6.91
N GLU A 37 -13.54 17.00 7.75
CA GLU A 37 -13.13 16.23 8.93
C GLU A 37 -14.28 16.03 9.93
N ALA A 38 -15.11 17.06 10.15
CA ALA A 38 -16.28 16.96 11.03
C ALA A 38 -17.35 16.02 10.47
N GLU A 39 -17.63 16.08 9.16
CA GLU A 39 -18.57 15.16 8.49
C GLU A 39 -18.05 13.72 8.50
N GLU A 40 -16.76 13.49 8.26
CA GLU A 40 -16.16 12.15 8.24
C GLU A 40 -16.12 11.51 9.63
N ARG A 41 -15.63 12.22 10.66
CA ARG A 41 -15.64 11.73 12.05
C ARG A 41 -17.06 11.44 12.54
N SER A 42 -18.01 12.32 12.22
CA SER A 42 -19.42 12.12 12.56
C SER A 42 -20.04 10.92 11.84
N ARG A 43 -19.69 10.67 10.57
CA ARG A 43 -20.14 9.48 9.84
C ARG A 43 -19.58 8.18 10.44
N ALA A 44 -18.31 8.17 10.85
CA ALA A 44 -17.70 7.01 11.50
C ALA A 44 -18.41 6.66 12.82
N GLU A 45 -18.48 7.61 13.77
CA GLU A 45 -19.13 7.40 15.09
C GLU A 45 -20.60 6.95 14.97
N VAL A 46 -21.37 7.55 14.06
CA VAL A 46 -22.78 7.16 13.86
C VAL A 46 -22.89 5.82 13.14
N SER A 47 -22.06 5.54 12.12
CA SER A 47 -22.04 4.24 11.43
C SER A 47 -21.76 3.09 12.39
N ASP A 48 -20.78 3.23 13.28
CA ASP A 48 -20.41 2.18 14.23
C ASP A 48 -21.46 2.02 15.36
N LEU A 49 -22.12 3.11 15.77
CA LEU A 49 -23.30 3.03 16.65
C LEU A 49 -24.47 2.27 16.00
N LEU A 50 -24.78 2.55 14.72
CA LEU A 50 -25.87 1.86 14.02
C LEU A 50 -25.56 0.38 13.78
N ARG A 51 -24.31 0.04 13.43
CA ARG A 51 -23.84 -1.35 13.29
C ARG A 51 -23.95 -2.16 14.58
N THR A 52 -23.69 -1.54 15.73
CA THR A 52 -23.75 -2.21 17.04
C THR A 52 -25.16 -2.32 17.61
N LEU A 53 -26.07 -1.40 17.30
CA LEU A 53 -27.44 -1.38 17.85
C LEU A 53 -28.52 -1.95 16.92
N CYS A 54 -28.38 -1.81 15.61
CA CYS A 54 -29.38 -2.25 14.63
C CYS A 54 -28.72 -2.66 13.28
N PRO A 55 -27.93 -3.75 13.26
CA PRO A 55 -27.36 -4.27 12.01
C PRO A 55 -28.47 -4.56 10.99
N GLU A 56 -28.27 -4.11 9.75
CA GLU A 56 -29.20 -4.24 8.60
C GLU A 56 -30.59 -3.57 8.75
N GLN A 57 -30.91 -2.90 9.87
CA GLN A 57 -32.23 -2.29 10.13
C GLN A 57 -32.19 -0.76 10.32
N CYS A 58 -30.99 -0.17 10.22
CA CYS A 58 -30.77 1.28 10.28
C CYS A 58 -29.76 1.70 9.20
N VAL A 59 -30.01 2.82 8.51
CA VAL A 59 -29.13 3.36 7.47
C VAL A 59 -28.91 4.86 7.67
N LEU A 60 -27.65 5.29 7.69
CA LEU A 60 -27.27 6.70 7.69
C LEU A 60 -27.38 7.26 6.26
N VAL A 61 -28.22 8.27 6.04
CA VAL A 61 -28.48 8.86 4.71
C VAL A 61 -27.54 10.01 4.40
N SER A 62 -27.43 10.97 5.33
CA SER A 62 -26.54 12.10 5.19
C SER A 62 -26.06 12.60 6.55
N VAL A 63 -24.88 13.23 6.54
CA VAL A 63 -24.34 14.01 7.64
C VAL A 63 -23.78 15.30 7.02
N GLU A 64 -24.20 16.44 7.55
CA GLU A 64 -23.78 17.77 7.10
C GLU A 64 -23.24 18.55 8.30
N ALA A 65 -22.06 19.17 8.14
CA ALA A 65 -21.49 20.06 9.16
C ALA A 65 -21.60 21.53 8.72
N ARG A 66 -21.99 22.41 9.64
CA ARG A 66 -22.01 23.86 9.44
C ARG A 66 -20.84 24.50 10.20
N VAL A 67 -19.99 25.18 9.45
CA VAL A 67 -18.83 25.92 9.93
C VAL A 67 -19.07 27.39 9.65
N GLU A 68 -18.86 28.24 10.65
CA GLU A 68 -18.96 29.69 10.54
C GLU A 68 -17.61 30.33 10.90
N GLU A 69 -17.41 31.59 10.54
CA GLU A 69 -16.23 32.35 10.93
C GLU A 69 -16.49 33.19 12.17
N GLU A 70 -15.69 32.97 13.21
CA GLU A 70 -15.80 33.69 14.48
C GLU A 70 -14.58 34.59 14.66
N ALA A 71 -14.83 35.90 14.80
CA ALA A 71 -13.77 36.92 14.86
C ALA A 71 -13.05 36.92 16.22
N LEU A 72 -11.72 36.91 16.22
CA LEU A 72 -10.94 36.98 17.45
C LEU A 72 -11.01 38.39 18.08
N ALA A 73 -11.81 38.52 19.14
CA ALA A 73 -11.82 39.73 19.96
C ALA A 73 -10.61 39.75 20.90
N GLY A 74 -9.62 40.61 20.64
CA GLY A 74 -8.58 40.97 21.62
C GLY A 74 -7.12 40.68 21.27
N ALA A 75 -6.68 40.82 20.02
CA ALA A 75 -5.25 40.89 19.71
C ALA A 75 -4.69 42.30 20.00
N PRO A 76 -3.57 42.46 20.73
CA PRO A 76 -2.91 43.75 20.90
C PRO A 76 -2.27 44.22 19.58
N PRO A 77 -2.21 45.54 19.31
CA PRO A 77 -1.82 46.06 17.99
C PRO A 77 -0.32 45.85 17.69
N GLY A 78 -0.03 44.87 16.84
CA GLY A 78 1.24 44.67 16.16
C GLY A 78 1.14 45.06 14.67
N PHE A 79 2.27 45.40 14.05
CA PHE A 79 2.38 46.14 12.78
C PHE A 79 2.04 45.37 11.47
N GLU A 80 1.04 44.48 11.48
CA GLU A 80 0.52 43.81 10.27
C GLU A 80 -1.01 43.94 10.13
N THR A 81 -1.51 45.16 10.00
CA THR A 81 -2.91 45.41 9.59
C THR A 81 -3.01 45.69 8.09
N LEU A 82 -3.01 44.62 7.28
CA LEU A 82 -3.45 44.67 5.89
C LEU A 82 -4.58 43.65 5.67
N SER A 83 -5.81 44.17 5.67
CA SER A 83 -7.02 43.56 5.09
C SER A 83 -7.50 42.21 5.66
N GLY A 84 -8.32 42.30 6.72
CA GLY A 84 -9.13 41.19 7.23
C GLY A 84 -8.89 40.96 8.72
N GLY A 85 -9.91 41.16 9.55
CA GLY A 85 -9.83 40.77 10.96
C GLY A 85 -9.68 39.25 11.07
N ALA A 86 -8.77 38.78 11.92
CA ALA A 86 -8.50 37.35 12.06
C ALA A 86 -9.75 36.59 12.55
N SER A 87 -10.46 35.95 11.62
CA SER A 87 -11.53 35.01 11.91
C SER A 87 -10.99 33.59 11.93
N LEU A 88 -11.45 32.79 12.89
CA LEU A 88 -11.18 31.36 12.91
C LEU A 88 -12.46 30.60 12.51
N PRO A 89 -12.36 29.56 11.64
CA PRO A 89 -13.50 28.72 11.31
C PRO A 89 -13.87 27.84 12.52
N THR A 90 -15.05 28.04 13.09
CA THR A 90 -15.58 27.25 14.21
C THR A 90 -16.77 26.39 13.77
N LEU A 91 -16.80 25.14 14.25
CA LEU A 91 -17.91 24.21 13.98
C LEU A 91 -19.11 24.63 14.83
N ARG A 92 -20.25 24.95 14.19
CA ARG A 92 -21.46 25.47 14.86
C ARG A 92 -22.54 24.43 15.08
N SER A 93 -22.74 23.53 14.13
CA SER A 93 -23.71 22.44 14.23
C SER A 93 -23.38 21.29 13.30
N VAL A 94 -23.83 20.10 13.66
CA VAL A 94 -23.78 18.89 12.82
C VAL A 94 -25.21 18.34 12.72
N SER A 95 -25.69 18.10 11.51
CA SER A 95 -26.98 17.42 11.27
C SER A 95 -26.76 16.01 10.74
N ALA A 96 -27.59 15.07 11.16
CA ALA A 96 -27.58 13.69 10.67
C ALA A 96 -28.99 13.19 10.37
N ARG A 97 -29.14 12.50 9.22
CA ARG A 97 -30.38 11.85 8.77
C ARG A 97 -30.25 10.34 8.85
N VAL A 98 -31.09 9.69 9.65
CA VAL A 98 -31.09 8.24 9.85
C VAL A 98 -32.43 7.64 9.43
N LEU A 99 -32.38 6.67 8.52
CA LEU A 99 -33.52 5.80 8.21
C LEU A 99 -33.53 4.62 9.19
N VAL A 100 -34.70 4.32 9.74
CA VAL A 100 -34.91 3.26 10.73
C VAL A 100 -36.12 2.41 10.32
N ASP A 101 -36.04 1.09 10.48
CA ASP A 101 -37.15 0.23 10.09
C ASP A 101 -38.44 0.54 10.88
N SER A 102 -39.54 0.63 10.14
CA SER A 102 -40.92 0.57 10.62
C SER A 102 -41.20 -0.55 11.63
N GLN A 103 -40.53 -1.71 11.48
CA GLN A 103 -40.70 -2.88 12.35
C GLN A 103 -40.04 -2.73 13.73
N LEU A 104 -39.14 -1.74 13.92
CA LEU A 104 -38.49 -1.50 15.21
C LEU A 104 -39.44 -0.83 16.23
N PRO A 105 -39.42 -1.24 17.51
CA PRO A 105 -40.31 -0.67 18.53
C PRO A 105 -40.19 0.84 18.68
N GLY A 106 -41.33 1.53 18.81
CA GLY A 106 -41.40 2.97 19.07
C GLY A 106 -40.41 3.51 20.14
N PRO A 107 -40.30 2.91 21.34
CA PRO A 107 -39.35 3.38 22.37
C PRO A 107 -37.87 3.09 22.04
N PHE A 108 -37.58 2.20 21.10
CA PHE A 108 -36.22 2.02 20.59
C PHE A 108 -35.86 3.17 19.63
N ARG A 109 -36.78 3.57 18.74
CA ARG A 109 -36.56 4.67 17.78
C ARG A 109 -36.30 6.02 18.46
N THR A 110 -36.99 6.33 19.56
CA THR A 110 -36.73 7.55 20.34
C THR A 110 -35.36 7.51 21.03
N ARG A 111 -35.03 6.40 21.72
CA ARG A 111 -33.72 6.20 22.34
C ARG A 111 -32.57 6.23 21.34
N LEU A 112 -32.77 5.69 20.14
CA LEU A 112 -31.76 5.73 19.07
C LEU A 112 -31.46 7.16 18.64
N LYS A 113 -32.49 8.01 18.49
CA LYS A 113 -32.31 9.45 18.21
C LYS A 113 -31.47 10.13 19.30
N ASP A 114 -31.75 9.85 20.57
CA ASP A 114 -31.03 10.43 21.70
C ASP A 114 -29.57 9.95 21.78
N LEU A 115 -29.32 8.66 21.51
CA LEU A 115 -27.97 8.07 21.48
C LEU A 115 -27.14 8.60 20.31
N VAL A 116 -27.72 8.74 19.12
CA VAL A 116 -27.07 9.37 17.96
C VAL A 116 -26.76 10.84 18.27
N ALA A 117 -27.70 11.58 18.86
CA ALA A 117 -27.47 12.96 19.27
C ALA A 117 -26.36 13.06 20.34
N GLN A 118 -26.31 12.14 21.30
CA GLN A 118 -25.26 12.09 22.32
C GLN A 118 -23.88 11.79 21.73
N ARG A 119 -23.79 10.91 20.71
CA ARG A 119 -22.54 10.66 19.98
C ARG A 119 -22.11 11.85 19.13
N LEU A 120 -23.03 12.57 18.51
CA LEU A 120 -22.66 13.77 17.74
C LEU A 120 -22.21 14.94 18.64
N LYS A 121 -22.64 15.00 19.93
CA LYS A 121 -22.13 15.98 20.91
C LYS A 121 -20.64 15.87 21.19
N THR A 122 -20.00 14.72 20.97
CA THR A 122 -18.54 14.58 21.17
C THR A 122 -17.74 15.09 19.97
N VAL A 123 -18.38 15.31 18.82
CA VAL A 123 -17.73 15.79 17.58
C VAL A 123 -17.98 17.29 17.36
N GLY A 124 -19.12 17.83 17.80
CA GLY A 124 -19.40 19.27 17.68
C GLY A 124 -20.52 19.80 18.58
N PRO A 125 -20.60 21.13 18.76
CA PRO A 125 -21.72 21.76 19.46
C PRO A 125 -23.02 21.62 18.67
N GLN A 126 -24.15 21.61 19.39
CA GLN A 126 -25.52 21.60 18.84
C GLN A 126 -25.79 20.59 17.71
N PRO A 127 -25.81 19.27 18.02
CA PRO A 127 -26.20 18.27 17.04
C PRO A 127 -27.71 18.23 16.80
N THR A 128 -28.11 18.04 15.55
CA THR A 128 -29.50 17.86 15.13
C THR A 128 -29.68 16.50 14.45
N VAL A 129 -30.68 15.74 14.87
CA VAL A 129 -30.92 14.37 14.35
C VAL A 129 -32.34 14.26 13.83
N GLU A 130 -32.45 13.99 12.53
CA GLU A 130 -33.71 13.68 11.85
C GLU A 130 -33.79 12.16 11.67
N VAL A 131 -34.89 11.56 12.13
CA VAL A 131 -35.14 10.12 12.02
C VAL A 131 -36.37 9.90 11.18
N GLU A 132 -36.20 9.24 10.05
CA GLU A 132 -37.27 8.90 9.10
C GLU A 132 -37.52 7.38 9.16
N THR A 133 -38.80 6.98 9.13
CA THR A 133 -39.21 5.59 9.35
C THR A 133 -39.71 4.98 8.05
N VAL A 134 -39.06 3.91 7.58
CA VAL A 134 -39.36 3.25 6.29
C VAL A 134 -39.40 1.75 6.49
N ALA A 135 -40.24 1.02 5.74
CA ALA A 135 -40.29 -0.44 5.80
C ALA A 135 -39.19 -1.08 4.93
N PHE A 136 -38.34 -1.90 5.53
CA PHE A 136 -37.29 -2.62 4.82
C PHE A 136 -37.82 -3.96 4.25
N PRO A 137 -37.33 -4.41 3.08
CA PRO A 137 -37.77 -5.67 2.48
C PRO A 137 -37.28 -6.88 3.30
N PRO A 138 -38.13 -7.87 3.61
CA PRO A 138 -37.76 -9.00 4.45
C PRO A 138 -36.78 -9.92 3.73
N ARG A 139 -35.65 -10.23 4.38
CA ARG A 139 -34.54 -10.99 3.79
C ARG A 139 -34.31 -12.33 4.50
N ASN A 140 -35.29 -13.22 4.39
CA ASN A 140 -35.15 -14.67 4.55
C ASN A 140 -36.31 -15.34 3.81
N ALA A 141 -36.08 -15.76 2.57
CA ALA A 141 -36.93 -16.78 1.97
C ALA A 141 -36.56 -18.11 2.65
N PRO A 142 -37.50 -18.83 3.29
CA PRO A 142 -37.20 -20.13 3.86
C PRO A 142 -36.68 -21.07 2.78
N HIS A 143 -35.76 -21.93 3.19
CA HIS A 143 -34.94 -22.78 2.35
C HIS A 143 -35.77 -23.54 1.31
N LEU A 144 -35.27 -23.62 0.07
CA LEU A 144 -35.76 -24.58 -0.91
C LEU A 144 -35.40 -25.99 -0.43
N GLU A 145 -36.24 -26.57 0.42
CA GLU A 145 -36.25 -27.99 0.69
C GLU A 145 -36.42 -28.71 -0.65
N ALA A 146 -35.39 -29.45 -1.06
CA ALA A 146 -35.43 -30.22 -2.28
C ALA A 146 -36.45 -31.36 -2.09
N ALA A 147 -37.62 -31.23 -2.73
CA ALA A 147 -38.64 -32.27 -2.72
C ALA A 147 -38.03 -33.62 -3.18
N PRO A 148 -38.30 -34.74 -2.48
CA PRO A 148 -37.79 -36.05 -2.87
C PRO A 148 -38.18 -36.40 -4.31
N ARG A 149 -37.20 -36.82 -5.12
CA ARG A 149 -37.45 -37.24 -6.50
C ARG A 149 -38.07 -38.64 -6.52
N GLU A 150 -39.37 -38.71 -6.84
CA GLU A 150 -39.99 -39.98 -7.25
C GLU A 150 -39.51 -40.39 -8.66
N PRO A 151 -39.27 -41.69 -8.92
CA PRO A 151 -38.86 -42.18 -10.23
C PRO A 151 -40.07 -42.40 -11.15
N LYS A 152 -39.91 -42.16 -12.46
CA LYS A 152 -40.86 -42.59 -13.50
C LYS A 152 -40.19 -43.40 -14.62
N PRO A 153 -40.94 -44.30 -15.31
CA PRO A 153 -40.38 -45.50 -15.94
C PRO A 153 -39.90 -45.32 -17.39
N GLN A 154 -39.36 -46.39 -17.96
CA GLN A 154 -38.72 -46.46 -19.28
C GLN A 154 -39.67 -46.80 -20.44
N GLN A 155 -39.19 -46.49 -21.66
CA GLN A 155 -39.47 -47.15 -22.97
C GLN A 155 -40.84 -46.94 -23.66
N PRO A 156 -40.98 -47.23 -24.99
CA PRO A 156 -39.97 -47.65 -25.99
C PRO A 156 -39.94 -46.87 -27.35
N THR A 157 -38.99 -47.31 -28.18
CA THR A 157 -38.57 -47.00 -29.57
C THR A 157 -39.65 -46.94 -30.68
N ALA A 158 -39.45 -46.08 -31.70
CA ALA A 158 -39.77 -46.36 -33.12
C ALA A 158 -39.07 -45.39 -34.12
N THR A 159 -38.81 -45.85 -35.34
CA THR A 159 -38.34 -45.16 -36.58
C THR A 159 -39.00 -45.88 -37.78
N PRO A 160 -38.91 -45.47 -39.07
CA PRO A 160 -38.59 -44.18 -39.73
C PRO A 160 -39.90 -43.64 -40.40
N PRO A 161 -40.07 -43.28 -41.70
CA PRO A 161 -39.21 -42.74 -42.78
C PRO A 161 -39.76 -41.49 -43.55
N SER A 162 -38.97 -40.99 -44.52
CA SER A 162 -39.31 -40.25 -45.78
C SER A 162 -40.31 -39.06 -45.73
N SER A 163 -40.04 -37.88 -46.31
CA SER A 163 -39.53 -37.62 -47.67
C SER A 163 -39.18 -36.13 -47.88
N THR A 164 -38.43 -35.83 -48.95
CA THR A 164 -38.10 -34.46 -49.41
C THR A 164 -39.20 -33.89 -50.31
N PRO A 165 -39.54 -32.60 -50.19
CA PRO A 165 -39.55 -31.67 -51.34
C PRO A 165 -38.76 -30.39 -51.00
N GLU A 166 -37.74 -30.04 -51.77
CA GLU A 166 -37.81 -29.17 -52.97
C GLU A 166 -38.22 -27.71 -52.64
N PRO A 167 -37.29 -26.74 -52.72
CA PRO A 167 -37.53 -25.36 -52.29
C PRO A 167 -38.17 -24.51 -53.40
N GLU A 168 -39.43 -24.14 -53.22
CA GLU A 168 -40.15 -23.26 -54.14
C GLU A 168 -39.66 -21.79 -54.01
N ALA A 169 -39.34 -21.16 -55.14
CA ALA A 169 -38.68 -19.86 -55.19
C ALA A 169 -39.65 -18.69 -54.93
N LYS A 170 -39.31 -17.81 -53.98
CA LYS A 170 -39.97 -16.49 -53.84
C LYS A 170 -39.31 -15.43 -54.74
N PRO A 171 -40.09 -14.54 -55.36
CA PRO A 171 -39.58 -13.58 -56.34
C PRO A 171 -38.71 -12.49 -55.69
N PRO A 172 -37.78 -11.87 -56.45
CA PRO A 172 -36.88 -10.85 -55.93
C PRO A 172 -37.59 -9.53 -55.65
N VAL A 173 -37.59 -9.11 -54.38
CA VAL A 173 -38.01 -7.77 -53.93
C VAL A 173 -37.14 -6.69 -54.60
N PRO A 174 -37.72 -5.59 -55.13
CA PRO A 174 -36.98 -4.59 -55.88
C PRO A 174 -35.91 -3.86 -55.04
N LEU A 175 -34.78 -3.54 -55.68
CA LEU A 175 -33.59 -2.96 -55.03
C LEU A 175 -33.83 -1.66 -54.25
N ARG A 176 -34.92 -0.94 -54.55
CA ARG A 176 -35.26 0.34 -53.92
C ARG A 176 -35.72 0.18 -52.47
N GLU A 177 -36.55 -0.81 -52.18
CA GLU A 177 -37.04 -1.07 -50.83
C GLU A 177 -35.89 -1.50 -49.90
N ARG A 178 -34.97 -2.33 -50.40
CA ARG A 178 -33.73 -2.69 -49.68
C ARG A 178 -32.81 -1.51 -49.39
N ALA A 179 -32.80 -0.47 -50.21
CA ALA A 179 -32.00 0.73 -49.96
C ALA A 179 -32.63 1.62 -48.88
N GLU A 180 -33.96 1.73 -48.88
CA GLU A 180 -34.73 2.50 -47.88
C GLU A 180 -34.69 1.82 -46.50
N GLU A 181 -34.79 0.49 -46.41
CA GLU A 181 -34.58 -0.27 -45.16
C GLU A 181 -33.16 -0.09 -44.61
N ARG A 182 -32.12 -0.19 -45.46
CA ARG A 182 -30.71 0.01 -45.05
C ARG A 182 -30.43 1.43 -44.56
N LEU A 183 -31.10 2.44 -45.12
CA LEU A 183 -31.01 3.83 -44.64
C LEU A 183 -31.68 4.03 -43.27
N LEU A 184 -32.81 3.35 -43.02
CA LEU A 184 -33.48 3.35 -41.73
C LEU A 184 -32.69 2.61 -40.64
N GLU A 185 -32.04 1.48 -40.96
CA GLU A 185 -31.11 0.79 -40.04
C GLU A 185 -29.83 1.61 -39.75
N ALA A 186 -29.31 2.35 -40.74
CA ALA A 186 -28.10 3.15 -40.59
C ALA A 186 -28.32 4.54 -39.95
N ALA A 187 -29.58 5.01 -39.85
CA ALA A 187 -29.95 6.30 -39.28
C ALA A 187 -29.31 6.62 -37.89
N PRO A 188 -29.28 5.71 -36.89
CA PRO A 188 -28.63 5.99 -35.60
C PRO A 188 -27.10 6.20 -35.71
N LEU A 189 -26.42 5.47 -36.61
CA LEU A 189 -24.99 5.63 -36.83
C LEU A 189 -24.67 6.94 -37.55
N LEU A 190 -25.49 7.32 -38.54
CA LEU A 190 -25.37 8.63 -39.20
C LEU A 190 -25.64 9.79 -38.23
N ALA A 191 -26.60 9.65 -37.31
CA ALA A 191 -26.85 10.66 -36.27
C ALA A 191 -25.66 10.83 -35.31
N VAL A 192 -24.99 9.74 -34.93
CA VAL A 192 -23.77 9.77 -34.09
C VAL A 192 -22.61 10.41 -34.86
N ALA A 193 -22.42 10.06 -36.13
CA ALA A 193 -21.38 10.65 -36.99
C ALA A 193 -21.60 12.17 -37.20
N ALA A 194 -22.85 12.60 -37.42
CA ALA A 194 -23.21 14.01 -37.53
C ALA A 194 -22.97 14.79 -36.22
N LEU A 195 -23.28 14.18 -35.07
CA LEU A 195 -22.96 14.76 -33.75
C LEU A 195 -21.45 14.90 -33.53
N LEU A 196 -20.65 13.89 -33.91
CA LEU A 196 -19.17 13.97 -33.84
C LEU A 196 -18.59 15.03 -34.77
N ALA A 197 -19.10 15.16 -35.99
CA ALA A 197 -18.70 16.22 -36.91
C ALA A 197 -19.04 17.61 -36.34
N LEU A 198 -20.21 17.76 -35.70
CA LEU A 198 -20.65 19.01 -35.11
C LEU A 198 -19.85 19.36 -33.84
N THR A 199 -19.49 18.40 -32.98
CA THR A 199 -18.63 18.67 -31.82
C THR A 199 -17.21 19.04 -32.23
N VAL A 200 -16.62 18.39 -33.24
CA VAL A 200 -15.31 18.77 -33.79
C VAL A 200 -15.35 20.17 -34.40
N LEU A 201 -16.43 20.52 -35.12
CA LEU A 201 -16.59 21.87 -35.69
C LEU A 201 -16.74 22.93 -34.60
N VAL A 202 -17.55 22.70 -33.57
CA VAL A 202 -17.69 23.61 -32.42
C VAL A 202 -16.37 23.75 -31.65
N LEU A 203 -15.64 22.65 -31.43
CA LEU A 203 -14.33 22.68 -30.78
C LEU A 203 -13.31 23.47 -31.60
N GLY A 204 -13.28 23.27 -32.93
CA GLY A 204 -12.43 24.04 -33.84
C GLY A 204 -12.75 25.54 -33.83
N VAL A 205 -14.05 25.91 -33.86
CA VAL A 205 -14.48 27.32 -33.73
C VAL A 205 -14.08 27.90 -32.38
N LEU A 206 -14.25 27.17 -31.28
CA LEU A 206 -13.81 27.61 -29.94
C LEU A 206 -12.30 27.80 -29.87
N LEU A 207 -11.50 26.95 -30.52
CA LEU A 207 -10.04 27.04 -30.56
C LEU A 207 -9.58 28.24 -31.41
N VAL A 208 -10.27 28.54 -32.52
CA VAL A 208 -10.05 29.76 -33.31
C VAL A 208 -10.46 31.02 -32.53
N VAL A 209 -11.54 30.98 -31.74
CA VAL A 209 -11.94 32.10 -30.87
C VAL A 209 -10.97 32.30 -29.71
N ALA A 210 -10.47 31.22 -29.11
CA ALA A 210 -9.48 31.29 -28.02
C ALA A 210 -8.14 31.87 -28.49
N THR A 211 -7.63 31.39 -29.63
CA THR A 211 -6.39 31.93 -30.24
C THR A 211 -6.55 33.38 -30.69
N ARG A 212 -7.71 33.79 -31.22
CA ARG A 212 -7.99 35.20 -31.54
C ARG A 212 -8.14 36.09 -30.31
N ARG A 213 -8.77 35.62 -29.23
CA ARG A 213 -8.86 36.36 -27.96
C ARG A 213 -7.50 36.55 -27.27
N ALA A 214 -6.60 35.58 -27.40
CA ALA A 214 -5.22 35.72 -26.91
C ALA A 214 -4.42 36.79 -27.69
N ALA A 215 -4.81 37.09 -28.93
CA ALA A 215 -4.16 38.09 -29.79
C ALA A 215 -4.75 39.51 -29.67
N SER A 216 -5.80 39.72 -28.87
CA SER A 216 -6.47 41.02 -28.70
C SER A 216 -6.60 41.39 -27.21
N PRO A 217 -5.77 42.30 -26.67
CA PRO A 217 -6.00 42.82 -25.33
C PRO A 217 -7.32 43.63 -25.31
N PRO A 218 -8.09 43.60 -24.20
CA PRO A 218 -9.32 44.37 -24.10
C PRO A 218 -9.03 45.88 -24.02
N PRO A 219 -9.79 46.74 -24.73
CA PRO A 219 -9.64 48.18 -24.59
C PRO A 219 -10.25 48.65 -23.25
N GLY A 220 -9.53 49.48 -22.49
CA GLY A 220 -10.13 50.20 -21.36
C GLY A 220 -9.34 50.36 -20.05
N LEU A 221 -8.06 50.00 -19.97
CA LEU A 221 -7.22 50.26 -18.79
C LEU A 221 -5.84 50.85 -19.15
N GLU A 222 -5.83 51.99 -19.85
CA GLU A 222 -4.67 52.87 -19.88
C GLU A 222 -4.61 53.72 -18.60
N TYR A 223 -3.92 53.22 -17.57
CA TYR A 223 -3.28 54.06 -16.56
C TYR A 223 -2.14 53.29 -15.88
N GLY A 224 -0.93 53.47 -16.44
CA GLY A 224 0.35 53.01 -15.90
C GLY A 224 1.44 53.96 -16.41
N PRO A 225 2.49 54.26 -15.62
CA PRO A 225 3.45 55.32 -15.95
C PRO A 225 4.31 54.99 -17.17
N GLU A 226 4.92 56.03 -17.76
CA GLU A 226 5.69 55.96 -19.02
C GLU A 226 6.69 54.79 -19.08
N PRO A 227 6.82 54.12 -20.24
CA PRO A 227 7.84 53.10 -20.43
C PRO A 227 9.23 53.76 -20.53
N LEU A 228 10.09 53.41 -19.58
CA LEU A 228 11.55 53.58 -19.73
C LEU A 228 12.02 52.86 -21.01
N PRO A 229 13.08 53.35 -21.69
CA PRO A 229 13.52 52.80 -22.96
C PRO A 229 13.84 51.31 -22.86
N ALA A 230 13.40 50.55 -23.87
CA ALA A 230 13.51 49.10 -23.90
C ALA A 230 14.98 48.66 -23.87
N LEU A 231 15.41 48.13 -22.73
CA LEU A 231 16.54 47.20 -22.67
C LEU A 231 16.06 45.87 -23.22
N ASP A 232 16.77 45.34 -24.24
CA ASP A 232 16.54 44.00 -24.74
C ASP A 232 16.54 43.01 -23.56
N PRO A 233 15.53 42.13 -23.43
CA PRO A 233 15.54 41.11 -22.40
C PRO A 233 16.65 40.09 -22.74
N MET A 234 17.84 40.32 -22.19
CA MET A 234 18.86 39.28 -22.11
C MET A 234 18.22 38.01 -21.55
N PRO A 235 18.54 36.82 -22.09
CA PRO A 235 18.04 35.57 -21.53
C PRO A 235 18.62 35.41 -20.12
N VAL A 236 17.83 35.80 -19.12
CA VAL A 236 18.13 35.53 -17.71
C VAL A 236 18.02 34.03 -17.53
N ALA A 237 19.15 33.33 -17.65
CA ALA A 237 19.25 31.95 -17.25
C ALA A 237 18.74 31.84 -15.79
N PRO A 238 17.88 30.87 -15.47
CA PRO A 238 17.31 30.77 -14.13
C PRO A 238 18.46 30.66 -13.13
N VAL A 239 18.54 31.64 -12.21
CA VAL A 239 19.56 31.66 -11.17
C VAL A 239 19.44 30.36 -10.38
N PRO A 240 20.46 29.50 -10.37
CA PRO A 240 20.37 28.22 -9.67
C PRO A 240 20.14 28.52 -8.18
N PRO A 241 19.21 27.81 -7.52
CA PRO A 241 18.93 28.05 -6.11
C PRO A 241 20.21 27.78 -5.31
N ALA A 242 20.66 28.79 -4.55
CA ALA A 242 22.01 28.84 -4.00
C ALA A 242 22.35 27.61 -3.15
N GLU A 243 21.40 27.17 -2.31
CA GLU A 243 21.52 25.96 -1.48
C GLU A 243 20.14 25.30 -1.29
N TYR A 244 20.13 23.98 -1.06
CA TYR A 244 18.93 23.23 -0.67
C TYR A 244 18.95 22.97 0.84
N PRO A 245 17.95 23.42 1.62
CA PRO A 245 18.02 23.38 3.08
C PRO A 245 18.19 21.97 3.66
N ALA A 246 19.16 21.77 4.55
CA ALA A 246 19.49 20.45 5.13
C ALA A 246 18.31 19.79 5.86
N VAL A 247 17.43 20.58 6.50
CA VAL A 247 16.19 20.09 7.13
C VAL A 247 15.23 19.53 6.08
N ARG A 248 15.14 20.18 4.92
CA ARG A 248 14.33 19.74 3.77
C ARG A 248 14.90 18.47 3.13
N ALA A 249 16.24 18.33 3.10
CA ALA A 249 16.90 17.11 2.61
C ALA A 249 16.59 15.90 3.49
N ARG A 250 16.72 16.03 4.81
CA ARG A 250 16.35 14.99 5.77
C ARG A 250 14.86 14.62 5.68
N ARG A 251 13.99 15.61 5.44
CA ARG A 251 12.55 15.36 5.21
C ARG A 251 12.31 14.58 3.92
N LEU A 252 12.93 14.99 2.81
CA LEU A 252 12.83 14.29 1.51
C LEU A 252 13.34 12.85 1.62
N GLU A 253 14.50 12.65 2.25
CA GLU A 253 15.10 11.33 2.51
C GLU A 253 14.14 10.44 3.29
N ARG A 254 13.59 10.94 4.40
CA ARG A 254 12.60 10.24 5.21
C ARG A 254 11.36 9.87 4.39
N THR A 255 10.78 10.82 3.65
CA THR A 255 9.59 10.55 2.83
C THR A 255 9.87 9.53 1.73
N LEU A 256 11.05 9.53 1.10
CA LEU A 256 11.38 8.54 0.05
C LEU A 256 11.71 7.15 0.62
N ARG A 257 12.14 7.05 1.88
CA ARG A 257 12.28 5.76 2.60
C ARG A 257 10.92 5.17 3.02
N GLU A 258 9.99 6.04 3.42
CA GLU A 258 8.62 5.67 3.79
C GLU A 258 7.77 5.34 2.53
N GLU A 259 7.83 6.16 1.48
CA GLU A 259 7.08 6.05 0.21
C GLU A 259 7.88 5.28 -0.87
N ARG A 260 8.17 3.99 -0.66
CA ARG A 260 8.97 3.16 -1.58
C ARG A 260 8.49 3.18 -3.04
N SER A 261 7.17 3.13 -3.25
CA SER A 261 6.56 3.17 -4.59
C SER A 261 6.83 4.46 -5.35
N VAL A 262 6.78 5.61 -4.66
CA VAL A 262 7.08 6.92 -5.23
C VAL A 262 8.55 6.99 -5.62
N ARG A 263 9.45 6.60 -4.71
CA ARG A 263 10.90 6.50 -4.96
C ARG A 263 11.20 5.61 -6.18
N ASN A 264 10.64 4.40 -6.20
CA ASN A 264 10.88 3.40 -7.24
C ASN A 264 10.29 3.83 -8.60
N THR A 265 9.13 4.51 -8.60
CA THR A 265 8.52 5.08 -9.82
C THR A 265 9.40 6.19 -10.40
N VAL A 266 9.79 7.19 -9.60
CA VAL A 266 10.63 8.32 -10.04
C VAL A 266 11.96 7.84 -10.62
N VAL A 267 12.64 6.90 -9.96
CA VAL A 267 13.91 6.35 -10.44
C VAL A 267 13.72 5.49 -11.69
N ARG A 268 12.70 4.62 -11.74
CA ARG A 268 12.40 3.79 -12.92
C ARG A 268 12.06 4.65 -14.14
N GLU A 269 11.28 5.72 -13.97
CA GLU A 269 10.93 6.66 -15.03
C GLU A 269 12.15 7.43 -15.56
N ALA A 270 13.03 7.90 -14.67
CA ALA A 270 14.28 8.56 -15.07
C ALA A 270 15.23 7.60 -15.81
N LEU A 271 15.38 6.36 -15.33
CA LEU A 271 16.17 5.32 -16.01
C LEU A 271 15.57 4.90 -17.36
N ALA A 272 14.24 4.90 -17.50
CA ALA A 272 13.56 4.63 -18.78
C ALA A 272 13.75 5.78 -19.79
N ARG A 273 13.88 7.03 -19.32
CA ARG A 273 14.25 8.20 -20.15
C ARG A 273 15.74 8.27 -20.49
N GLY A 274 16.57 7.35 -19.97
CA GLY A 274 18.01 7.35 -20.18
C GLY A 274 18.77 8.36 -19.30
N GLU A 275 18.14 8.96 -18.29
CA GLU A 275 18.71 9.99 -17.41
C GLU A 275 19.69 9.41 -16.36
N SER A 276 20.53 8.44 -16.74
CA SER A 276 21.44 7.68 -15.86
C SER A 276 22.34 8.61 -15.02
N ARG A 277 22.81 9.71 -15.60
CA ARG A 277 23.65 10.71 -14.92
C ARG A 277 22.89 11.49 -13.82
N GLN A 278 21.61 11.76 -14.02
CA GLN A 278 20.76 12.44 -13.02
C GLN A 278 20.47 11.52 -11.84
N VAL A 279 20.16 10.24 -12.12
CA VAL A 279 20.01 9.21 -11.08
C VAL A 279 21.32 8.98 -10.32
N ALA A 280 22.47 9.05 -10.98
CA ALA A 280 23.79 8.98 -10.33
C ALA A 280 24.00 10.17 -9.35
N LEU A 281 23.65 11.39 -9.75
CA LEU A 281 23.68 12.57 -8.87
C LEU A 281 22.78 12.39 -7.64
N TRP A 282 21.52 11.98 -7.83
CA TRP A 282 20.62 11.70 -6.70
C TRP A 282 21.15 10.62 -5.76
N THR A 283 21.69 9.54 -6.31
CA THR A 283 22.23 8.41 -5.54
C THR A 283 23.49 8.81 -4.77
N ARG A 284 24.31 9.72 -5.32
CA ARG A 284 25.49 10.28 -4.62
C ARG A 284 25.09 11.20 -3.46
N GLU A 285 24.03 11.99 -3.62
CA GLU A 285 23.60 12.98 -2.63
C GLU A 285 22.69 12.42 -1.52
N MET A 286 21.84 11.45 -1.86
CA MET A 286 20.87 10.83 -0.94
C MET A 286 21.33 9.46 -0.44
N GLY A 287 22.25 8.81 -1.15
CA GLY A 287 22.76 7.47 -0.85
C GLY A 287 22.10 6.37 -1.68
N GLU A 288 22.65 5.16 -1.51
CA GLU A 288 22.31 3.98 -2.31
C GLU A 288 20.87 3.46 -2.10
N PHE A 289 20.17 3.92 -1.05
CA PHE A 289 18.80 3.50 -0.74
C PHE A 289 17.79 3.81 -1.85
N LEU A 290 18.13 4.71 -2.79
CA LEU A 290 17.33 4.98 -4.00
C LEU A 290 17.26 3.79 -4.96
N LEU A 291 18.17 2.81 -4.83
CA LEU A 291 18.33 1.69 -5.76
C LEU A 291 18.03 0.32 -5.15
N GLU A 292 17.82 0.22 -3.83
CA GLU A 292 17.69 -1.05 -3.09
C GLU A 292 16.70 -2.04 -3.73
N ASP A 293 15.47 -1.61 -4.00
CA ASP A 293 14.42 -2.47 -4.57
C ASP A 293 14.55 -2.68 -6.08
N LEU A 294 15.37 -1.88 -6.77
CA LEU A 294 15.50 -1.88 -8.23
C LEU A 294 16.64 -2.79 -8.73
N ARG A 295 17.64 -3.08 -7.90
CA ARG A 295 18.79 -3.94 -8.24
C ARG A 295 18.42 -5.34 -8.75
N GLY A 296 17.25 -5.86 -8.34
CA GLY A 296 16.75 -7.18 -8.73
C GLY A 296 15.85 -7.19 -9.98
N ASP A 297 15.60 -6.05 -10.61
CA ASP A 297 14.67 -5.94 -11.75
C ASP A 297 15.41 -6.20 -13.08
N PRO A 298 15.18 -7.35 -13.76
CA PRO A 298 15.89 -7.69 -14.99
C PRO A 298 15.57 -6.74 -16.14
N ALA A 299 14.43 -6.02 -16.11
CA ALA A 299 14.10 -5.03 -17.12
C ALA A 299 14.99 -3.77 -17.03
N LEU A 300 15.57 -3.50 -15.86
CA LEU A 300 16.43 -2.35 -15.60
C LEU A 300 17.93 -2.68 -15.69
N ALA A 301 18.32 -3.93 -15.93
CA ALA A 301 19.72 -4.36 -15.91
C ALA A 301 20.65 -3.52 -16.82
N ALA A 302 20.19 -3.15 -18.02
CA ALA A 302 20.94 -2.28 -18.94
C ALA A 302 21.04 -0.83 -18.43
N SER A 303 19.95 -0.27 -17.91
CA SER A 303 19.96 1.10 -17.35
C SER A 303 20.77 1.18 -16.06
N LEU A 304 20.79 0.11 -15.26
CA LEU A 304 21.61 0.00 -14.04
C LEU A 304 23.11 -0.16 -14.34
N SER A 305 23.49 -0.85 -15.43
CA SER A 305 24.90 -0.90 -15.84
C SER A 305 25.40 0.46 -16.38
N SER A 306 24.55 1.19 -17.11
CA SER A 306 24.78 2.59 -17.49
C SER A 306 24.92 3.51 -16.27
N LEU A 307 24.01 3.37 -15.29
CA LEU A 307 24.06 4.10 -14.02
C LEU A 307 25.36 3.83 -13.24
N ALA A 308 25.80 2.58 -13.15
CA ALA A 308 27.06 2.22 -12.49
C ALA A 308 28.28 2.85 -13.18
N ALA A 309 28.28 2.94 -14.51
CA ALA A 309 29.32 3.62 -15.27
C ALA A 309 29.33 5.14 -15.04
N GLU A 310 28.17 5.76 -14.83
CA GLU A 310 28.06 7.20 -14.52
C GLU A 310 28.39 7.53 -13.05
N LEU A 311 28.05 6.65 -12.09
CA LEU A 311 28.34 6.85 -10.67
C LEU A 311 29.85 7.04 -10.39
N GLY A 312 30.72 6.38 -11.15
CA GLY A 312 32.18 6.56 -11.06
C GLY A 312 32.71 7.81 -11.78
N ARG A 313 31.90 8.47 -12.62
CA ARG A 313 32.30 9.65 -13.43
C ARG A 313 31.74 10.96 -12.91
N VAL A 314 30.58 10.93 -12.24
CA VAL A 314 29.96 12.12 -11.63
C VAL A 314 30.89 12.64 -10.52
N PRO A 315 31.44 13.88 -10.63
CA PRO A 315 32.31 14.45 -9.61
C PRO A 315 31.53 14.80 -8.33
N SER A 316 32.23 15.30 -7.31
CA SER A 316 31.56 15.97 -6.19
C SER A 316 30.76 17.16 -6.72
N ALA A 317 29.47 17.22 -6.42
CA ALA A 317 28.58 18.27 -6.88
C ALA A 317 28.84 19.58 -6.11
N ASP A 318 28.97 20.70 -6.81
CA ASP A 318 28.95 22.03 -6.20
C ASP A 318 27.58 22.31 -5.58
N ALA A 319 27.51 23.15 -4.54
CA ALA A 319 26.29 23.40 -3.76
C ALA A 319 25.04 23.72 -4.60
N GLY A 320 25.17 24.52 -5.66
CA GLY A 320 24.07 24.83 -6.58
C GLY A 320 23.65 23.65 -7.47
N THR A 321 24.59 22.80 -7.90
CA THR A 321 24.27 21.59 -8.69
C THR A 321 23.61 20.53 -7.82
N ARG A 322 24.09 20.35 -6.58
CA ARG A 322 23.44 19.57 -5.52
C ARG A 322 22.02 20.07 -5.26
N ALA A 323 21.85 21.38 -5.06
CA ALA A 323 20.55 21.97 -4.79
C ALA A 323 19.56 21.72 -5.94
N THR A 324 20.00 21.94 -7.18
CA THR A 324 19.21 21.71 -8.39
C THR A 324 18.79 20.24 -8.51
N ALA A 325 19.69 19.29 -8.25
CA ALA A 325 19.38 17.86 -8.27
C ALA A 325 18.35 17.46 -7.20
N LEU A 326 18.42 18.02 -6.00
CA LEU A 326 17.48 17.76 -4.90
C LEU A 326 16.10 18.40 -5.14
N TYR A 327 16.05 19.61 -5.71
CA TYR A 327 14.78 20.24 -6.12
C TYR A 327 14.09 19.47 -7.26
N ASP A 328 14.84 18.95 -8.23
CA ASP A 328 14.30 18.09 -9.29
C ASP A 328 13.79 16.75 -8.72
N LEU A 329 14.53 16.10 -7.82
CA LEU A 329 14.08 14.89 -7.13
C LEU A 329 12.79 15.12 -6.32
N GLU A 330 12.74 16.20 -5.54
CA GLU A 330 11.54 16.58 -4.78
C GLU A 330 10.35 16.89 -5.70
N GLY A 331 10.58 17.65 -6.77
CA GLY A 331 9.57 17.99 -7.77
C GLY A 331 8.99 16.74 -8.45
N ARG A 332 9.85 15.80 -8.84
CA ARG A 332 9.44 14.50 -9.41
C ARG A 332 8.73 13.61 -8.40
N ALA A 333 9.14 13.60 -7.13
CA ALA A 333 8.43 12.87 -6.07
C ALA A 333 7.03 13.48 -5.76
N ILE A 334 6.88 14.80 -5.85
CA ILE A 334 5.57 15.46 -5.77
C ILE A 334 4.73 15.13 -7.02
N ALA A 335 5.29 15.23 -8.22
CA ALA A 335 4.59 14.91 -9.47
C ALA A 335 4.15 13.44 -9.52
N SER A 336 5.00 12.51 -9.10
CA SER A 336 4.68 11.08 -8.98
C SER A 336 3.53 10.85 -7.99
N ARG A 337 3.48 11.54 -6.85
CA ARG A 337 2.35 11.46 -5.92
C ARG A 337 1.05 12.05 -6.49
N LEU A 338 1.13 13.12 -7.28
CA LEU A 338 -0.04 13.71 -7.94
C LEU A 338 -0.55 12.85 -9.10
N ALA A 339 0.34 12.15 -9.81
CA ALA A 339 -0.01 11.20 -10.87
C ALA A 339 -0.55 9.88 -10.31
N GLN A 340 -0.02 9.42 -9.17
CA GLN A 340 -0.51 8.28 -8.41
C GLN A 340 -1.78 8.68 -7.61
N ALA A 341 -2.89 8.86 -8.32
CA ALA A 341 -4.18 9.14 -7.71
C ALA A 341 -4.55 8.10 -6.62
N GLU A 342 -5.18 8.57 -5.54
CA GLU A 342 -5.78 7.71 -4.52
C GLU A 342 -6.71 6.70 -5.19
N GLY A 343 -6.34 5.41 -5.12
CA GLY A 343 -7.03 4.34 -5.83
C GLY A 343 -6.27 3.72 -7.01
N SER A 344 -5.02 4.08 -7.29
CA SER A 344 -4.20 3.27 -8.22
C SER A 344 -4.05 1.83 -7.72
N VAL A 345 -4.30 0.86 -8.60
CA VAL A 345 -4.12 -0.57 -8.29
C VAL A 345 -2.65 -0.91 -8.08
N GLU A 346 -1.74 -0.22 -8.78
CA GLU A 346 -0.30 -0.43 -8.64
C GLU A 346 0.18 -0.03 -7.24
N LEU A 347 -0.34 1.06 -6.69
CA LEU A 347 -0.14 1.44 -5.29
C LEU A 347 -0.69 0.39 -4.31
N ALA A 348 -1.81 -0.26 -4.63
CA ALA A 348 -2.34 -1.32 -3.78
C ALA A 348 -1.34 -2.49 -3.66
N PHE A 349 -0.58 -2.82 -4.71
CA PHE A 349 0.43 -3.88 -4.69
C PHE A 349 1.87 -3.43 -4.36
N ALA A 350 2.11 -2.12 -4.15
CA ALA A 350 3.43 -1.56 -3.84
C ALA A 350 4.11 -2.18 -2.60
N PHE A 351 3.35 -2.68 -1.62
CA PHE A 351 3.90 -3.36 -0.44
C PHE A 351 4.70 -4.63 -0.76
N LEU A 352 4.60 -5.16 -1.99
CA LEU A 352 5.44 -6.25 -2.46
C LEU A 352 6.90 -5.82 -2.66
N GLU A 353 7.19 -4.52 -2.77
CA GLU A 353 8.56 -4.00 -2.88
C GLU A 353 9.33 -4.20 -1.55
N GLY A 354 10.16 -5.26 -1.54
CA GLY A 354 10.91 -5.74 -0.38
C GLY A 354 10.45 -7.10 0.19
N VAL A 355 9.39 -7.72 -0.36
CA VAL A 355 8.97 -9.09 0.02
C VAL A 355 9.87 -10.12 -0.66
N ARG A 356 10.24 -11.21 0.03
CA ARG A 356 11.02 -12.30 -0.59
C ARG A 356 10.16 -13.12 -1.59
N PRO A 357 10.66 -13.45 -2.81
CA PRO A 357 9.88 -14.17 -3.83
C PRO A 357 9.26 -15.49 -3.36
N GLU A 358 9.98 -16.27 -2.54
CA GLU A 358 9.52 -17.56 -2.02
C GLU A 358 8.36 -17.39 -1.04
N ARG A 359 8.36 -16.27 -0.30
CA ARG A 359 7.33 -15.92 0.68
C ARG A 359 6.06 -15.43 -0.01
N PHE A 360 6.20 -14.63 -1.06
CA PHE A 360 5.09 -14.28 -1.95
C PHE A 360 4.48 -15.54 -2.59
N ALA A 361 5.32 -16.47 -3.08
CA ALA A 361 4.86 -17.73 -3.66
C ALA A 361 4.05 -18.58 -2.66
N ALA A 362 4.51 -18.70 -1.42
CA ALA A 362 3.78 -19.39 -0.36
C ALA A 362 2.43 -18.72 -0.04
N ALA A 363 2.40 -17.39 0.15
CA ALA A 363 1.16 -16.66 0.40
C ALA A 363 0.17 -16.78 -0.77
N CYS A 364 0.65 -16.78 -2.02
CA CYS A 364 -0.20 -16.98 -3.20
C CYS A 364 -0.89 -18.36 -3.25
N GLN A 365 -0.35 -19.39 -2.60
CA GLN A 365 -1.00 -20.70 -2.52
C GLN A 365 -2.21 -20.70 -1.57
N GLY A 366 -2.22 -19.82 -0.56
CA GLY A 366 -3.37 -19.61 0.33
C GLY A 366 -4.52 -18.83 -0.30
N LEU A 367 -4.24 -18.02 -1.34
CA LEU A 367 -5.26 -17.26 -2.06
C LEU A 367 -6.22 -18.14 -2.89
N SER A 368 -7.47 -17.70 -3.01
CA SER A 368 -8.44 -18.22 -3.97
C SER A 368 -7.93 -18.15 -5.42
N SER A 369 -8.49 -18.92 -6.36
CA SER A 369 -8.05 -18.92 -7.76
C SER A 369 -8.13 -17.53 -8.42
N GLY A 370 -9.23 -16.80 -8.19
CA GLY A 370 -9.39 -15.42 -8.67
C GLY A 370 -8.46 -14.42 -7.98
N SER A 371 -8.33 -14.49 -6.65
CA SER A 371 -7.40 -13.62 -5.91
C SER A 371 -5.95 -13.87 -6.34
N ARG A 372 -5.57 -15.13 -6.59
CA ARG A 372 -4.25 -15.54 -7.07
C ARG A 372 -3.94 -15.03 -8.47
N GLU A 373 -4.92 -15.06 -9.37
CA GLU A 373 -4.79 -14.48 -10.72
C GLU A 373 -4.47 -12.98 -10.65
N VAL A 374 -5.25 -12.24 -9.86
CA VAL A 374 -5.08 -10.80 -9.64
C VAL A 374 -3.74 -10.50 -8.96
N ALA A 375 -3.37 -11.23 -7.91
CA ALA A 375 -2.09 -11.07 -7.23
C ALA A 375 -0.90 -11.31 -8.19
N LEU A 376 -0.95 -12.36 -9.01
CA LEU A 376 0.12 -12.65 -9.97
C LEU A 376 0.18 -11.63 -11.12
N ARG A 377 -0.94 -11.02 -11.48
CA ARG A 377 -1.02 -9.95 -12.50
C ARG A 377 -0.24 -8.70 -12.08
N PHE A 378 -0.40 -8.27 -10.83
CA PHE A 378 0.21 -7.04 -10.30
C PHE A 378 1.55 -7.28 -9.56
N ALA A 379 1.93 -8.53 -9.27
CA ALA A 379 3.21 -8.83 -8.65
C ALA A 379 4.42 -8.60 -9.58
N PRO A 380 5.60 -8.23 -9.04
CA PRO A 380 6.85 -8.12 -9.78
C PRO A 380 7.24 -9.39 -10.54
N SER A 381 7.98 -9.25 -11.65
CA SER A 381 8.38 -10.34 -12.55
C SER A 381 9.13 -11.48 -11.85
N SER A 382 10.05 -11.13 -10.93
CA SER A 382 10.81 -12.07 -10.10
C SER A 382 9.92 -12.90 -9.17
N MET A 383 8.95 -12.27 -8.52
CA MET A 383 8.01 -12.96 -7.62
C MET A 383 7.02 -13.83 -8.40
N ARG A 384 6.53 -13.31 -9.52
CA ARG A 384 5.63 -14.01 -10.43
C ARG A 384 6.25 -15.29 -10.98
N SER A 385 7.54 -15.28 -11.33
CA SER A 385 8.23 -16.47 -11.86
C SER A 385 8.33 -17.59 -10.82
N VAL A 386 8.75 -17.27 -9.58
CA VAL A 386 8.85 -18.22 -8.46
C VAL A 386 7.47 -18.77 -8.07
N ALA A 387 6.46 -17.92 -7.99
CA ALA A 387 5.10 -18.36 -7.71
C ALA A 387 4.53 -19.28 -8.81
N LEU A 388 4.74 -18.96 -10.09
CA LEU A 388 4.33 -19.81 -11.22
C LEU A 388 5.06 -21.15 -11.26
N GLN A 389 6.33 -21.22 -10.83
CA GLN A 389 7.06 -22.49 -10.69
C GLN A 389 6.42 -23.42 -9.66
N SER A 390 5.86 -22.86 -8.58
CA SER A 390 5.17 -23.64 -7.54
C SER A 390 3.80 -24.18 -7.97
N LEU A 391 3.24 -23.74 -9.11
CA LEU A 391 1.93 -24.16 -9.61
C LEU A 391 2.02 -25.37 -10.56
N SER A 392 1.04 -26.27 -10.44
CA SER A 392 0.91 -27.43 -11.31
C SER A 392 0.68 -27.02 -12.77
N SER A 393 0.96 -27.94 -13.70
CA SER A 393 0.71 -27.70 -15.13
C SER A 393 -0.78 -27.54 -15.48
N ALA A 394 -1.69 -28.01 -14.61
CA ALA A 394 -3.12 -27.74 -14.71
C ALA A 394 -3.44 -26.31 -14.25
N GLN A 395 -3.01 -25.92 -13.04
CA GLN A 395 -3.24 -24.59 -12.47
C GLN A 395 -2.66 -23.47 -13.34
N ARG A 396 -1.49 -23.67 -13.94
CA ARG A 396 -0.90 -22.71 -14.89
C ARG A 396 -1.74 -22.52 -16.16
N ARG A 397 -2.39 -23.59 -16.65
CA ARG A 397 -3.30 -23.50 -17.82
C ARG A 397 -4.61 -22.80 -17.45
N GLU A 398 -5.18 -23.11 -16.30
CA GLU A 398 -6.39 -22.43 -15.80
C GLU A 398 -6.14 -20.93 -15.61
N LEU A 399 -5.01 -20.55 -14.99
CA LEU A 399 -4.64 -19.15 -14.80
C LEU A 399 -4.41 -18.41 -16.13
N ALA A 400 -3.77 -19.06 -17.11
CA ALA A 400 -3.62 -18.46 -18.45
C ALA A 400 -4.97 -18.26 -19.15
N LEU A 401 -5.92 -19.18 -18.98
CA LEU A 401 -7.29 -19.04 -19.49
C LEU A 401 -8.11 -17.99 -18.73
N GLY A 402 -7.89 -17.81 -17.42
CA GLY A 402 -8.49 -16.75 -16.61
C GLY A 402 -8.06 -15.37 -17.08
N LEU A 403 -6.74 -15.13 -17.16
CA LEU A 403 -6.16 -13.86 -17.63
C LEU A 403 -6.62 -13.49 -19.05
N ALA A 404 -6.82 -14.49 -19.93
CA ALA A 404 -7.33 -14.28 -21.28
C ALA A 404 -8.85 -13.96 -21.32
N ARG A 405 -9.62 -14.37 -20.32
CA ARG A 405 -11.07 -14.12 -20.22
C ARG A 405 -11.39 -12.79 -19.55
N GLN A 406 -10.56 -12.33 -18.61
CA GLN A 406 -10.77 -11.07 -17.87
C GLN A 406 -9.54 -10.15 -18.03
N PRO A 407 -9.43 -9.42 -19.15
CA PRO A 407 -8.32 -8.49 -19.38
C PRO A 407 -8.40 -7.23 -18.50
N GLU A 408 -9.50 -6.98 -17.80
CA GLU A 408 -9.65 -5.84 -16.88
C GLU A 408 -10.08 -6.33 -15.49
N VAL A 409 -9.44 -5.77 -14.45
CA VAL A 409 -9.74 -6.08 -13.04
C VAL A 409 -10.26 -4.80 -12.39
N SER A 410 -11.41 -4.86 -11.73
CA SER A 410 -11.94 -3.68 -11.04
C SER A 410 -11.03 -3.25 -9.89
N THR A 411 -10.78 -1.95 -9.76
CA THR A 411 -9.91 -1.37 -8.72
C THR A 411 -10.25 -1.87 -7.31
N ARG A 412 -11.54 -1.90 -6.98
CA ARG A 412 -12.04 -2.35 -5.67
C ARG A 412 -11.72 -3.82 -5.40
N TYR A 413 -11.81 -4.68 -6.41
CA TYR A 413 -11.45 -6.09 -6.25
C TYR A 413 -9.92 -6.26 -6.12
N ALA A 414 -9.14 -5.53 -6.92
CA ALA A 414 -7.68 -5.57 -6.83
C ALA A 414 -7.15 -5.06 -5.49
N GLN A 415 -7.79 -4.03 -4.89
CA GLN A 415 -7.51 -3.57 -3.53
C GLN A 415 -7.86 -4.63 -2.48
N ALA A 416 -9.04 -5.26 -2.58
CA ALA A 416 -9.42 -6.34 -1.66
C ALA A 416 -8.44 -7.54 -1.71
N VAL A 417 -7.96 -7.90 -2.90
CA VAL A 417 -6.92 -8.93 -3.07
C VAL A 417 -5.56 -8.49 -2.52
N ALA A 418 -5.21 -7.22 -2.66
CA ALA A 418 -4.00 -6.67 -2.03
C ALA A 418 -4.07 -6.75 -0.50
N ASP A 419 -5.23 -6.46 0.10
CA ASP A 419 -5.46 -6.59 1.54
C ASP A 419 -5.46 -8.05 2.02
N GLU A 420 -6.10 -8.96 1.29
CA GLU A 420 -6.06 -10.43 1.53
C GLU A 420 -4.61 -10.96 1.48
N LEU A 421 -3.80 -10.47 0.55
CA LEU A 421 -2.39 -10.84 0.44
C LEU A 421 -1.54 -10.24 1.57
N ARG A 422 -1.85 -9.03 2.06
CA ARG A 422 -1.19 -8.43 3.24
C ARG A 422 -1.48 -9.22 4.51
N THR A 423 -2.72 -9.64 4.75
CA THR A 423 -3.06 -10.44 5.94
C THR A 423 -2.32 -11.78 5.91
N LEU A 424 -2.39 -12.53 4.81
CA LEU A 424 -1.67 -13.80 4.66
C LEU A 424 -0.15 -13.65 4.84
N LEU A 425 0.46 -12.61 4.25
CA LEU A 425 1.89 -12.35 4.47
C LEU A 425 2.18 -12.03 5.93
N SER A 426 1.32 -11.28 6.62
CA SER A 426 1.49 -10.92 8.04
C SER A 426 1.39 -12.15 8.95
N GLU A 427 0.42 -13.03 8.74
CA GLU A 427 0.22 -14.29 9.45
C GLU A 427 1.43 -15.23 9.28
N THR A 428 1.98 -15.29 8.05
CA THR A 428 3.21 -16.02 7.75
C THR A 428 4.43 -15.48 8.51
N THR A 429 4.44 -14.21 8.95
CA THR A 429 5.48 -13.68 9.87
C THR A 429 5.26 -14.15 11.30
N GLY A 430 4.01 -14.05 11.77
CA GLY A 430 3.66 -14.29 13.17
C GLY A 430 3.99 -15.70 13.61
N GLY A 431 3.48 -16.71 12.89
CA GLY A 431 3.66 -18.12 13.25
C GLY A 431 5.13 -18.55 13.35
N ALA A 432 5.95 -18.23 12.34
CA ALA A 432 7.35 -18.65 12.31
C ALA A 432 8.20 -17.97 13.40
N SER A 433 8.10 -16.65 13.54
CA SER A 433 8.88 -15.89 14.54
C SER A 433 8.43 -16.18 15.98
N GLN A 434 7.13 -16.41 16.20
CA GLN A 434 6.60 -16.83 17.49
C GLN A 434 7.05 -18.26 17.83
N LEU A 435 7.07 -19.18 16.86
CA LEU A 435 7.57 -20.54 17.03
C LEU A 435 9.08 -20.55 17.31
N GLU A 436 9.88 -19.77 16.58
CA GLU A 436 11.32 -19.61 16.85
C GLU A 436 11.57 -19.07 18.26
N ARG A 437 10.78 -18.10 18.73
CA ARG A 437 10.88 -17.59 20.11
C ARG A 437 10.55 -18.66 21.15
N ILE A 438 9.44 -19.40 20.96
CA ILE A 438 9.04 -20.48 21.88
C ILE A 438 10.07 -21.62 21.88
N LEU A 439 10.60 -22.01 20.72
CA LEU A 439 11.66 -23.02 20.61
C LEU A 439 12.96 -22.56 21.26
N GLY A 440 13.33 -21.28 21.12
CA GLY A 440 14.43 -20.67 21.87
C GLY A 440 14.20 -20.77 23.38
N GLU A 441 13.04 -20.32 23.86
CA GLU A 441 12.68 -20.37 25.28
C GLU A 441 12.75 -21.80 25.85
N VAL A 442 12.34 -22.82 25.08
CA VAL A 442 12.50 -24.24 25.44
C VAL A 442 13.98 -24.66 25.43
N LEU A 443 14.73 -24.34 24.37
CA LEU A 443 16.16 -24.68 24.27
C LEU A 443 16.96 -24.16 25.46
N ASP A 444 16.66 -22.95 25.96
CA ASP A 444 17.36 -22.36 27.10
C ASP A 444 17.22 -23.19 28.39
N THR A 445 16.15 -23.98 28.53
CA THR A 445 15.92 -24.87 29.69
C THR A 445 16.60 -26.24 29.56
N LEU A 446 17.11 -26.58 28.37
CA LEU A 446 17.72 -27.89 28.08
C LEU A 446 19.24 -27.90 28.32
N SER A 447 19.77 -29.09 28.63
CA SER A 447 21.22 -29.34 28.63
C SER A 447 21.80 -29.14 27.22
N MET A 448 23.09 -28.82 27.08
CA MET A 448 23.74 -28.69 25.77
C MET A 448 23.51 -29.92 24.88
N ALA A 449 23.62 -31.13 25.44
CA ALA A 449 23.39 -32.38 24.71
C ALA A 449 21.93 -32.55 24.25
N ASP A 450 20.96 -32.06 25.02
CA ASP A 450 19.54 -32.13 24.65
C ASP A 450 19.12 -30.99 23.70
N GLN A 451 19.79 -29.84 23.74
CA GLN A 451 19.70 -28.82 22.69
C GLN A 451 20.10 -29.41 21.34
N ASP A 452 21.27 -30.06 21.26
CA ASP A 452 21.78 -30.65 20.02
C ASP A 452 20.86 -31.76 19.49
N ARG A 453 20.34 -32.62 20.38
CA ARG A 453 19.33 -33.63 20.03
C ARG A 453 18.04 -33.02 19.49
N LEU A 454 17.58 -31.90 20.05
CA LEU A 454 16.37 -31.21 19.57
C LEU A 454 16.60 -30.60 18.19
N ILE A 455 17.72 -29.91 17.98
CA ILE A 455 18.09 -29.35 16.67
C ILE A 455 18.22 -30.45 15.61
N GLU A 456 18.83 -31.59 15.96
CA GLU A 456 18.98 -32.71 15.01
C GLU A 456 17.64 -33.39 14.68
N ARG A 457 16.73 -33.54 15.65
CA ARG A 457 15.34 -33.97 15.36
C ARG A 457 14.61 -32.99 14.45
N LEU A 458 14.74 -31.68 14.67
CA LEU A 458 14.13 -30.66 13.79
C LEU A 458 14.66 -30.76 12.36
N ARG A 459 15.94 -31.11 12.14
CA ARG A 459 16.47 -31.39 10.79
C ARG A 459 15.84 -32.64 10.19
N GLN A 460 15.75 -33.73 10.95
CA GLN A 460 15.17 -35.01 10.50
C GLN A 460 13.68 -34.90 10.16
N GLU A 461 12.93 -34.05 10.87
CA GLU A 461 11.52 -33.74 10.61
C GLU A 461 11.31 -32.72 9.46
N GLY A 462 12.37 -32.33 8.74
CA GLY A 462 12.30 -31.42 7.59
C GLY A 462 12.25 -29.92 7.94
N SER A 463 12.38 -29.57 9.22
CA SER A 463 12.39 -28.18 9.71
C SER A 463 13.79 -27.54 9.64
N GLU A 464 14.56 -27.81 8.59
CA GLU A 464 15.96 -27.39 8.42
C GLU A 464 16.14 -25.86 8.59
N ARG A 465 15.20 -25.06 8.09
CA ARG A 465 15.24 -23.59 8.24
C ARG A 465 15.16 -23.14 9.70
N LEU A 466 14.26 -23.73 10.50
CA LEU A 466 14.15 -23.45 11.94
C LEU A 466 15.36 -23.98 12.69
N ALA A 467 15.83 -25.18 12.36
CA ALA A 467 17.06 -25.75 12.93
C ALA A 467 18.31 -24.88 12.63
N SER A 468 18.31 -24.14 11.53
CA SER A 468 19.41 -23.23 11.14
C SER A 468 19.33 -21.81 11.72
N SER A 469 18.17 -21.40 12.26
CA SER A 469 17.97 -20.04 12.83
C SER A 469 18.16 -19.99 14.35
N LEU A 470 18.09 -21.14 15.01
CA LEU A 470 18.36 -21.36 16.44
C LEU A 470 19.87 -21.50 16.70
N LEU A 471 20.34 -21.01 17.85
CA LEU A 471 21.76 -20.98 18.23
C LEU A 471 21.90 -21.72 19.56
N THR A 472 22.81 -22.70 19.62
CA THR A 472 23.03 -23.60 20.77
C THR A 472 24.35 -23.30 21.47
N GLU A 473 24.56 -23.84 22.67
CA GLU A 473 25.89 -23.75 23.32
C GLU A 473 27.00 -24.47 22.55
N SER A 474 26.70 -25.60 21.91
CA SER A 474 27.63 -26.27 20.99
C SER A 474 28.03 -25.39 19.80
N SER A 475 27.19 -24.42 19.40
CA SER A 475 27.53 -23.44 18.36
C SER A 475 28.62 -22.46 18.82
N LEU A 476 28.77 -22.22 20.13
CA LEU A 476 29.85 -21.43 20.71
C LEU A 476 31.21 -22.13 20.58
N VAL A 477 31.24 -23.47 20.73
CA VAL A 477 32.46 -24.28 20.62
C VAL A 477 33.12 -24.14 19.24
N GLY A 478 32.31 -24.05 18.18
CA GLY A 478 32.80 -23.85 16.81
C GLY A 478 32.90 -22.38 16.36
N ALA A 479 32.56 -21.40 17.20
CA ALA A 479 32.54 -20.00 16.81
C ALA A 479 33.96 -19.39 16.71
N PRO A 480 34.23 -18.49 15.74
CA PRO A 480 35.52 -17.80 15.65
C PRO A 480 35.83 -16.99 16.91
N VAL A 481 37.08 -17.03 17.36
CA VAL A 481 37.52 -16.38 18.62
C VAL A 481 37.28 -14.87 18.57
N GLU A 482 37.39 -14.26 17.39
CA GLU A 482 37.15 -12.82 17.18
C GLU A 482 35.67 -12.44 17.28
N VAL A 483 34.76 -13.40 17.05
CA VAL A 483 33.31 -13.23 17.25
C VAL A 483 32.98 -13.41 18.72
N LEU A 484 33.50 -14.47 19.34
CA LEU A 484 33.31 -14.75 20.77
C LEU A 484 33.84 -13.58 21.62
N GLY A 485 35.08 -13.16 21.42
CA GLY A 485 35.67 -12.03 22.17
C GLY A 485 34.89 -10.72 21.99
N ALA A 486 34.40 -10.43 20.79
CA ALA A 486 33.59 -9.24 20.53
C ALA A 486 32.20 -9.31 21.19
N ALA A 487 31.57 -10.48 21.20
CA ALA A 487 30.28 -10.71 21.87
C ALA A 487 30.41 -10.67 23.40
N LEU A 488 31.46 -11.29 23.96
CA LEU A 488 31.77 -11.29 25.39
C LEU A 488 32.02 -9.87 25.90
N LEU A 489 32.76 -9.04 25.16
CA LEU A 489 33.01 -7.63 25.51
C LEU A 489 31.75 -6.73 25.47
N ARG A 490 30.64 -7.18 24.89
CA ARG A 490 29.35 -6.46 24.92
C ARG A 490 28.52 -6.77 26.17
N LEU A 491 28.90 -7.78 26.96
CA LEU A 491 28.14 -8.25 28.11
C LEU A 491 28.74 -7.72 29.42
N PRO A 492 27.92 -7.26 30.38
CA PRO A 492 28.34 -6.97 31.75
C PRO A 492 29.10 -8.15 32.38
N SER A 493 30.23 -7.88 33.06
CA SER A 493 31.04 -8.93 33.70
C SER A 493 30.23 -9.76 34.70
N ALA A 494 29.29 -9.15 35.42
CA ALA A 494 28.36 -9.86 36.30
C ALA A 494 27.49 -10.92 35.57
N GLN A 495 26.99 -10.62 34.37
CA GLN A 495 26.21 -11.58 33.57
C GLN A 495 27.11 -12.69 33.01
N LEU A 496 28.31 -12.34 32.55
CA LEU A 496 29.32 -13.31 32.13
C LEU A 496 29.68 -14.29 33.25
N VAL A 497 29.92 -13.82 34.47
CA VAL A 497 30.22 -14.68 35.63
C VAL A 497 29.03 -15.58 35.95
N THR A 498 27.79 -15.06 35.93
CA THR A 498 26.57 -15.88 36.11
C THR A 498 26.47 -17.00 35.09
N TYR A 499 26.72 -16.71 33.81
CA TYR A 499 26.73 -17.72 32.76
C TYR A 499 27.87 -18.73 32.95
N LEU A 500 29.10 -18.25 33.10
CA LEU A 500 30.30 -19.08 33.24
C LEU A 500 30.23 -20.00 34.47
N ASN A 501 29.56 -19.60 35.55
CA ASN A 501 29.35 -20.45 36.72
C ASN A 501 28.50 -21.70 36.43
N GLY A 502 27.46 -21.57 35.58
CA GLY A 502 26.60 -22.70 35.17
C GLY A 502 27.08 -23.47 33.94
N ALA A 503 27.95 -22.87 33.12
CA ALA A 503 28.46 -23.49 31.89
C ALA A 503 29.37 -24.70 32.17
N GLU A 504 29.36 -25.67 31.25
CA GLU A 504 30.25 -26.84 31.28
C GLU A 504 31.73 -26.42 31.31
N GLY A 505 32.58 -27.13 32.05
CA GLY A 505 33.97 -26.72 32.27
C GLY A 505 34.81 -26.57 30.99
N SER A 506 34.53 -27.39 29.97
CA SER A 506 35.12 -27.33 28.63
C SER A 506 34.82 -26.01 27.92
N LEU A 507 33.54 -25.68 27.81
CA LEU A 507 33.03 -24.44 27.23
C LEU A 507 33.45 -23.19 28.04
N ARG A 508 33.46 -23.31 29.37
CA ARG A 508 33.89 -22.24 30.30
C ARG A 508 35.33 -21.81 30.03
N GLU A 509 36.28 -22.75 29.95
CA GLU A 509 37.67 -22.40 29.65
C GLU A 509 37.87 -21.88 28.22
N GLN A 510 37.10 -22.38 27.25
CA GLN A 510 37.12 -21.83 25.88
C GLN A 510 36.67 -20.36 25.83
N LEU A 511 35.57 -20.03 26.52
CA LEU A 511 35.07 -18.64 26.57
C LEU A 511 36.03 -17.74 27.37
N LEU A 512 36.60 -18.23 28.47
CA LEU A 512 37.67 -17.52 29.18
C LEU A 512 38.90 -17.29 28.28
N ALA A 513 39.28 -18.26 27.43
CA ALA A 513 40.38 -18.12 26.48
C ALA A 513 40.09 -17.12 25.33
N ALA A 514 38.81 -16.87 25.01
CA ALA A 514 38.39 -15.86 24.03
C ALA A 514 38.35 -14.42 24.60
N CYS A 515 38.38 -14.26 25.94
CA CYS A 515 38.45 -12.95 26.59
C CYS A 515 39.87 -12.34 26.54
N PRO A 516 40.01 -11.00 26.46
CA PRO A 516 41.28 -10.32 26.73
C PRO A 516 41.83 -10.67 28.13
N THR A 517 43.16 -10.71 28.28
CA THR A 517 43.82 -11.19 29.51
C THR A 517 43.44 -10.42 30.78
N SER A 518 43.11 -9.13 30.68
CA SER A 518 42.61 -8.32 31.80
C SER A 518 41.25 -8.81 32.29
N LEU A 519 40.28 -8.91 31.39
CA LEU A 519 38.93 -9.41 31.67
C LEU A 519 38.97 -10.88 32.11
N GLN A 520 39.82 -11.69 31.48
CA GLN A 520 40.00 -13.10 31.85
C GLN A 520 40.45 -13.26 33.32
N ARG A 521 41.32 -12.38 33.82
CA ARG A 521 41.75 -12.38 35.23
C ARG A 521 40.59 -11.98 36.15
N GLU A 522 39.91 -10.87 35.86
CA GLU A 522 38.75 -10.39 36.62
C GLU A 522 37.65 -11.47 36.72
N LEU A 523 37.30 -12.11 35.60
CA LEU A 523 36.30 -13.18 35.57
C LEU A 523 36.74 -14.40 36.40
N ARG A 524 38.02 -14.78 36.40
CA ARG A 524 38.51 -15.89 37.24
C ARG A 524 38.50 -15.54 38.73
N GLU A 525 38.82 -14.31 39.10
CA GLU A 525 38.73 -13.81 40.48
C GLU A 525 37.27 -13.83 40.97
N GLU A 526 36.32 -13.31 40.18
CA GLU A 526 34.88 -13.33 40.51
C GLU A 526 34.30 -14.76 40.54
N LEU A 527 34.70 -15.65 39.64
CA LEU A 527 34.29 -17.07 39.64
C LEU A 527 34.79 -17.82 40.89
N GLY A 528 35.92 -17.41 41.47
CA GLY A 528 36.41 -17.94 42.75
C GLY A 528 35.67 -17.41 43.98
N MET A 529 35.01 -16.25 43.85
CA MET A 529 34.32 -15.54 44.94
C MET A 529 32.81 -15.84 44.99
N ARG A 530 32.17 -16.17 43.87
CA ARG A 530 30.73 -16.42 43.78
C ARG A 530 30.38 -17.91 43.83
N GLY A 531 29.39 -18.26 44.66
CA GLY A 531 28.76 -19.58 44.63
C GLY A 531 27.84 -19.79 43.41
N SER A 532 27.28 -20.99 43.29
CA SER A 532 26.30 -21.33 42.24
C SER A 532 25.06 -20.41 42.30
N GLY A 533 24.80 -19.69 41.21
CA GLY A 533 23.62 -18.84 41.05
C GLY A 533 22.32 -19.63 40.86
N ARG A 534 21.19 -18.93 40.72
CA ARG A 534 19.89 -19.57 40.45
C ARG A 534 19.83 -20.08 39.00
N PRO A 535 19.09 -21.17 38.71
CA PRO A 535 18.94 -21.66 37.35
C PRO A 535 18.30 -20.62 36.41
N GLU A 536 17.37 -19.81 36.91
CA GLU A 536 16.75 -18.71 36.17
C GLU A 536 17.77 -17.64 35.74
N GLU A 537 18.69 -17.27 36.64
CA GLU A 537 19.76 -16.29 36.38
C GLU A 537 20.74 -16.82 35.32
N PHE A 538 21.06 -18.12 35.37
CA PHE A 538 21.85 -18.79 34.34
C PHE A 538 21.13 -18.78 32.98
N THR A 539 19.84 -19.15 32.92
CA THR A 539 19.10 -19.13 31.63
C THR A 539 18.95 -17.72 31.05
N GLY A 540 18.80 -16.69 31.90
CA GLY A 540 18.83 -15.29 31.47
C GLY A 540 20.17 -14.90 30.83
N ALA A 541 21.28 -15.17 31.53
CA ALA A 541 22.62 -14.86 31.04
C ALA A 541 23.00 -15.66 29.77
N ARG A 542 22.52 -16.92 29.65
CA ARG A 542 22.64 -17.76 28.46
C ARG A 542 21.96 -17.11 27.25
N ARG A 543 20.71 -16.63 27.40
CA ARG A 543 19.97 -15.93 26.34
C ARG A 543 20.71 -14.70 25.84
N GLU A 544 21.20 -13.87 26.76
CA GLU A 544 21.93 -12.64 26.44
C GLU A 544 23.25 -12.95 25.70
N LEU A 545 23.99 -13.97 26.12
CA LEU A 545 25.20 -14.43 25.44
C LEU A 545 24.93 -14.94 24.03
N LEU A 546 23.99 -15.89 23.87
CA LEU A 546 23.66 -16.46 22.56
C LEU A 546 23.13 -15.38 21.61
N THR A 547 22.39 -14.39 22.11
CA THR A 547 21.92 -13.23 21.34
C THR A 547 23.08 -12.33 20.91
N CYS A 548 24.02 -11.99 21.80
CA CYS A 548 25.19 -11.18 21.46
C CYS A 548 26.10 -11.86 20.42
N VAL A 549 26.26 -13.18 20.52
CA VAL A 549 27.00 -13.97 19.51
C VAL A 549 26.27 -14.01 18.18
N LYS A 550 24.93 -14.20 18.17
CA LYS A 550 24.11 -14.14 16.96
C LYS A 550 24.24 -12.78 16.25
N ASP A 551 24.15 -11.68 17.01
CA ASP A 551 24.33 -10.32 16.51
C ASP A 551 25.71 -10.10 15.84
N GLU A 552 26.79 -10.55 16.48
CA GLU A 552 28.15 -10.38 15.93
C GLU A 552 28.43 -11.31 14.74
N MET A 553 27.85 -12.52 14.71
CA MET A 553 27.87 -13.36 13.50
C MET A 553 27.14 -12.69 12.34
N LEU A 554 25.94 -12.14 12.58
CA LEU A 554 25.16 -11.42 11.56
C LEU A 554 25.87 -10.15 11.07
N ARG A 555 26.45 -9.35 11.97
CA ARG A 555 27.27 -8.17 11.63
C ARG A 555 28.44 -8.49 10.70
N ARG A 556 29.04 -9.69 10.84
CA ARG A 556 30.17 -10.14 10.02
C ARG A 556 29.76 -11.00 8.82
N GLY A 557 28.46 -11.16 8.56
CA GLY A 557 27.95 -11.98 7.45
C GLY A 557 28.22 -13.49 7.59
N LEU A 558 28.52 -13.96 8.81
CA LEU A 558 28.82 -15.36 9.08
C LEU A 558 27.52 -16.17 9.22
N SER A 559 27.47 -17.34 8.57
CA SER A 559 26.32 -18.24 8.61
C SER A 559 26.40 -19.20 9.80
N LEU A 560 25.30 -19.31 10.56
CA LEU A 560 25.17 -20.21 11.72
C LEU A 560 25.52 -21.68 11.38
N ASN A 561 25.22 -22.13 10.16
CA ASN A 561 25.45 -23.51 9.71
C ASN A 561 26.92 -23.93 9.54
N GLN A 562 27.90 -23.01 9.45
CA GLN A 562 29.27 -23.40 9.11
C GLN A 562 30.04 -24.10 10.25
N ASN A 563 29.57 -23.97 11.50
CA ASN A 563 30.32 -24.42 12.68
C ASN A 563 30.02 -25.88 13.07
N GLY A 564 28.76 -26.33 12.94
CA GLY A 564 28.37 -27.70 13.29
C GLY A 564 29.00 -28.79 12.39
N ALA A 565 29.23 -28.47 11.11
CA ALA A 565 29.76 -29.43 10.14
C ALA A 565 31.27 -29.77 10.33
N ARG A 566 32.01 -28.98 11.12
CA ARG A 566 33.42 -29.27 11.45
C ARG A 566 33.58 -30.19 12.66
N ALA A 567 32.70 -30.11 13.65
CA ALA A 567 32.73 -30.98 14.82
C ALA A 567 32.47 -32.46 14.45
N GLY A 568 31.55 -32.71 13.51
CA GLY A 568 31.19 -34.07 13.06
C GLY A 568 32.19 -34.79 12.15
N ARG A 569 33.41 -34.25 11.94
CA ARG A 569 34.48 -34.88 11.13
C ARG A 569 35.79 -35.13 11.90
N ALA A 570 35.77 -34.99 13.23
CA ALA A 570 36.93 -35.15 14.10
C ALA A 570 36.83 -36.34 15.08
N ASN A 571 35.93 -37.29 14.80
CA ASN A 571 35.84 -38.62 15.41
C ASN A 571 35.92 -39.69 14.32
#